data_AF-A0A0P1AFK3-F1
#
_entry.id   AF-A0A0P1AFK3-F1
#
_cell.length_a   1.000
_cell.length_b   1.000
_cell.length_c   1.000
_cell.angle_alpha   90.00
_cell.angle_beta   90.00
_cell.angle_gamma   90.00
#
_symmetry.space_group_name_H-M   'P 1'
#
loop_
_entity.id
_entity.type
_entity.pdbx_description
1 polymer ?
#
loop_
_entity_poly.entity_id
_entity_poly.type
_entity_poly.pdbx_seq_one_letter_code
_entity_poly.pdbx_strand_id
1 'polypeptide(L)'
;MEPILPTPIAPKLGTMSTSTTISGKRRIMYPDEISPHALDRLGVNYDIVKKEKGMKKLGICDSDLIESEELRKYTGVSQIQPTSKVELMFGFNDEQLQRERAIKRLGTSEQEITEDYRRRIARLGMPLVHLT
;
A
#
# COMPACT_ATOMS: atom_id res chain seq x y z
N MET A 1 -75.37 10.43 24.69
CA MET A 1 -74.15 11.21 24.42
C MET A 1 -73.04 10.22 24.12
N GLU A 2 -72.44 10.29 22.94
CA GLU A 2 -71.43 9.33 22.47
C GLU A 2 -70.08 9.44 23.20
N PRO A 3 -69.20 8.43 23.05
CA PRO A 3 -68.09 8.63 22.12
C PRO A 3 -67.73 7.44 21.20
N ILE A 4 -67.77 7.70 19.89
CA ILE A 4 -66.83 7.41 18.78
C ILE A 4 -66.15 6.02 18.70
N LEU A 5 -66.42 5.38 17.54
CA LEU A 5 -66.13 4.02 17.05
C LEU A 5 -64.65 3.65 16.79
N PRO A 6 -64.33 2.33 16.80
CA PRO A 6 -63.14 1.76 16.17
C PRO A 6 -63.44 1.13 14.81
N THR A 7 -62.64 1.42 13.77
CA THR A 7 -62.40 0.44 12.69
C THR A 7 -61.12 0.75 11.90
N PRO A 8 -60.16 -0.18 11.80
CA PRO A 8 -59.00 -0.08 10.93
C PRO A 8 -59.36 -0.37 9.47
N ILE A 9 -58.82 0.44 8.57
CA ILE A 9 -59.00 0.37 7.12
C ILE A 9 -58.43 -0.94 6.57
N ALA A 10 -59.19 -1.64 5.73
CA ALA A 10 -58.77 -2.87 5.06
C ALA A 10 -57.66 -2.62 4.01
N PRO A 11 -56.65 -3.50 3.91
CA PRO A 11 -55.58 -3.36 2.91
C PRO A 11 -56.07 -3.78 1.52
N LYS A 12 -55.77 -2.96 0.51
CA LYS A 12 -56.08 -3.23 -0.91
C LYS A 12 -55.19 -4.35 -1.46
N LEU A 13 -55.84 -5.29 -2.14
CA LEU A 13 -55.30 -6.47 -2.80
C LEU A 13 -54.66 -6.08 -4.16
N GLY A 14 -53.36 -6.36 -4.35
CA GLY A 14 -52.68 -6.09 -5.62
C GLY A 14 -51.14 -6.13 -5.60
N THR A 15 -50.59 -7.36 -5.53
CA THR A 15 -49.30 -7.83 -6.08
C THR A 15 -47.93 -7.34 -5.57
N MET A 16 -47.22 -8.32 -4.95
CA MET A 16 -45.76 -8.60 -4.86
C MET A 16 -44.95 -7.67 -3.94
N SER A 17 -44.87 -7.93 -2.63
CA SER A 17 -43.95 -8.90 -1.99
C SER A 17 -42.48 -8.76 -2.43
N THR A 18 -41.70 -7.95 -1.72
CA THR A 18 -40.55 -8.43 -0.92
C THR A 18 -40.05 -7.30 -0.02
N SER A 19 -40.55 -7.29 1.20
CA SER A 19 -39.89 -6.70 2.35
C SER A 19 -38.53 -7.38 2.52
N THR A 20 -37.47 -6.75 1.99
CA THR A 20 -36.12 -7.16 2.33
C THR A 20 -35.71 -6.39 3.57
N THR A 21 -35.85 -7.04 4.72
CA THR A 21 -35.14 -6.72 5.96
C THR A 21 -33.69 -6.40 5.61
N ILE A 22 -33.28 -5.13 5.69
CA ILE A 22 -31.88 -4.72 5.51
C ILE A 22 -31.12 -5.07 6.79
N SER A 23 -30.96 -6.37 7.02
CA SER A 23 -29.78 -6.90 7.68
C SER A 23 -28.62 -6.64 6.71
N GLY A 24 -27.88 -5.56 6.95
CA GLY A 24 -26.78 -5.10 6.10
C GLY A 24 -25.60 -6.08 6.08
N LYS A 25 -25.79 -7.27 5.51
CA LYS A 25 -24.71 -8.10 5.01
C LYS A 25 -24.16 -7.40 3.77
N ARG A 26 -23.03 -6.70 3.93
CA ARG A 26 -22.27 -6.12 2.82
C ARG A 26 -22.07 -7.19 1.75
N ARG A 27 -22.76 -7.04 0.62
CA ARG A 27 -22.56 -7.91 -0.55
C ARG A 27 -21.11 -7.75 -1.00
N ILE A 28 -20.32 -8.81 -0.84
CA ILE A 28 -18.94 -8.84 -1.29
C ILE A 28 -18.99 -9.05 -2.81
N MET A 29 -18.93 -7.96 -3.58
CA MET A 29 -18.72 -8.08 -5.02
C MET A 29 -17.27 -8.46 -5.28
N TYR A 30 -17.07 -9.50 -6.07
CA TYR A 30 -15.73 -9.87 -6.55
C TYR A 30 -15.31 -8.87 -7.63
N PRO A 31 -14.01 -8.55 -7.73
CA PRO A 31 -13.57 -7.54 -8.69
C PRO A 31 -13.98 -7.91 -10.13
N ASP A 32 -14.02 -9.21 -10.47
CA ASP A 32 -14.48 -9.72 -11.77
C ASP A 32 -15.98 -9.50 -12.08
N GLU A 33 -16.77 -9.08 -11.08
CA GLU A 33 -18.21 -8.83 -11.22
C GLU A 33 -18.54 -7.35 -11.48
N ILE A 34 -17.52 -6.49 -11.60
CA ILE A 34 -17.70 -5.06 -11.79
C ILE A 34 -17.93 -4.75 -13.27
N SER A 35 -19.03 -4.05 -13.58
CA SER A 35 -19.36 -3.64 -14.94
C SER A 35 -18.27 -2.72 -15.53
N PRO A 36 -17.73 -3.02 -16.72
CA PRO A 36 -16.73 -2.17 -17.39
C PRO A 36 -17.22 -0.74 -17.62
N HIS A 37 -18.51 -0.57 -17.91
CA HIS A 37 -19.12 0.75 -18.10
C HIS A 37 -19.16 1.58 -16.80
N ALA A 38 -19.21 0.94 -15.63
CA ALA A 38 -19.11 1.64 -14.36
C ALA A 38 -17.69 2.14 -14.09
N LEU A 39 -16.68 1.33 -14.43
CA LEU A 39 -15.26 1.69 -14.33
C LEU A 39 -14.91 2.88 -15.23
N ASP A 40 -15.38 2.86 -16.48
CA ASP A 40 -15.17 3.93 -17.45
C ASP A 40 -15.77 5.27 -16.99
N ARG A 41 -17.01 5.25 -16.46
CA ARG A 41 -17.65 6.44 -15.90
C ARG A 41 -16.95 7.01 -14.66
N LEU A 42 -16.29 6.14 -13.88
CA LEU A 42 -15.52 6.54 -12.70
C LEU A 42 -14.09 6.93 -13.06
N GLY A 43 -13.65 6.70 -14.30
CA GLY A 43 -12.28 6.96 -14.75
C GLY A 43 -11.22 6.09 -14.05
N VAL A 44 -11.61 4.93 -13.51
CA VAL A 44 -10.71 4.04 -12.76
C VAL A 44 -10.54 2.71 -13.49
N ASN A 45 -9.31 2.20 -13.53
CA ASN A 45 -9.03 0.88 -14.07
C ASN A 45 -9.36 -0.22 -13.04
N TYR A 46 -9.70 -1.41 -13.52
CA TYR A 46 -9.90 -2.61 -12.71
C TYR A 46 -8.76 -2.85 -11.71
N ASP A 47 -7.51 -2.63 -12.13
CA ASP A 47 -6.33 -2.80 -11.28
C ASP A 47 -6.35 -1.88 -10.04
N ILE A 48 -6.90 -0.67 -10.17
CA ILE A 48 -7.02 0.29 -9.07
C ILE A 48 -8.01 -0.26 -8.05
N VAL A 49 -9.18 -0.73 -8.50
CA VAL A 49 -10.22 -1.27 -7.61
C VAL A 49 -9.74 -2.54 -6.90
N LYS A 50 -8.98 -3.40 -7.60
CA LYS A 50 -8.39 -4.59 -7.02
C LYS A 50 -7.36 -4.24 -5.93
N LYS A 51 -6.49 -3.26 -6.18
CA LYS A 51 -5.53 -2.77 -5.19
C LYS A 51 -6.22 -2.17 -3.97
N GLU A 52 -7.22 -1.31 -4.18
CA GLU A 52 -8.01 -0.70 -3.11
C GLU A 52 -8.69 -1.75 -2.21
N LYS A 53 -9.32 -2.76 -2.82
CA LYS A 53 -9.90 -3.88 -2.07
C LYS A 53 -8.84 -4.67 -1.28
N GLY A 54 -7.65 -4.83 -1.86
CA GLY A 54 -6.50 -5.45 -1.21
C GLY A 54 -6.03 -4.67 0.02
N MET A 55 -5.80 -3.36 -0.13
CA MET A 55 -5.41 -2.46 0.96
C MET A 55 -6.43 -2.51 2.10
N LYS A 56 -7.71 -2.41 1.77
CA LYS A 56 -8.80 -2.52 2.75
C LYS A 56 -8.85 -3.86 3.47
N LYS A 57 -8.52 -4.96 2.78
CA LYS A 57 -8.44 -6.30 3.38
C LYS A 57 -7.24 -6.44 4.32
N LEU A 58 -6.13 -5.81 3.98
CA LEU A 58 -4.91 -5.78 4.80
C LEU A 58 -4.99 -4.77 5.94
N GLY A 59 -6.01 -3.89 5.95
CA GLY A 59 -6.16 -2.84 6.95
C GLY A 59 -5.16 -1.70 6.78
N ILE A 60 -4.66 -1.50 5.56
CA ILE A 60 -3.66 -0.48 5.20
C ILE A 60 -4.40 0.72 4.58
N CYS A 61 -3.99 1.93 4.95
CA CYS A 61 -4.46 3.18 4.38
C CYS A 61 -3.35 3.93 3.61
N ASP A 62 -3.71 4.99 2.91
CA ASP A 62 -2.75 5.80 2.15
C ASP A 62 -1.69 6.46 3.04
N SER A 63 -2.05 6.86 4.27
CA SER A 63 -1.08 7.40 5.24
C SER A 63 -0.01 6.38 5.59
N ASP A 64 -0.37 5.10 5.73
CA ASP A 64 0.59 4.02 6.00
C ASP A 64 1.54 3.84 4.81
N LEU A 65 1.07 4.03 3.58
CA LEU A 65 1.92 3.96 2.39
C LEU A 65 2.96 5.09 2.40
N ILE A 66 2.55 6.31 2.72
CA ILE A 66 3.42 7.48 2.81
C ILE A 66 4.47 7.28 3.93
N GLU A 67 4.01 6.87 5.11
CA GLU A 67 4.91 6.61 6.24
C GLU A 67 5.89 5.47 5.93
N SER A 68 5.42 4.41 5.26
CA SER A 68 6.29 3.32 4.82
C SER A 68 7.36 3.79 3.84
N GLU A 69 7.04 4.72 2.93
CA GLU A 69 7.98 5.28 1.98
C GLU A 69 9.04 6.11 2.68
N GLU A 70 8.62 6.92 3.66
CA GLU A 70 9.54 7.70 4.48
C GLU A 70 10.46 6.82 5.31
N LEU A 71 9.93 5.78 5.98
CA LEU A 71 10.73 4.82 6.73
C LEU A 71 11.75 4.12 5.84
N ARG A 72 11.38 3.72 4.63
CA ARG A 72 12.32 3.04 3.73
C ARG A 72 13.55 3.89 3.41
N LYS A 73 13.46 5.23 3.43
CA LYS A 73 14.62 6.14 3.24
C LYS A 73 15.72 5.93 4.29
N TYR A 74 15.37 5.46 5.49
CA TYR A 74 16.30 5.30 6.61
C TYR A 74 16.78 3.85 6.81
N THR A 75 16.17 2.87 6.13
CA THR A 75 16.41 1.43 6.37
C THR A 75 17.51 0.81 5.51
N GLY A 76 18.06 1.54 4.53
CA GLY A 76 19.02 0.99 3.56
C GLY A 76 18.42 -0.01 2.57
N VAL A 77 17.09 -0.22 2.60
CA VAL A 77 16.35 -1.02 1.63
C VAL A 77 16.41 -0.37 0.25
N SER A 78 16.64 -1.17 -0.79
CA SER A 78 16.65 -0.71 -2.17
C SER A 78 15.27 -0.18 -2.57
N GLN A 79 15.22 1.06 -3.07
CA GLN A 79 14.01 1.65 -3.65
C GLN A 79 13.81 1.26 -5.13
N ILE A 80 14.82 0.63 -5.74
CA ILE A 80 14.77 0.17 -7.12
C ILE A 80 13.86 -1.06 -7.20
N GLN A 81 13.10 -1.16 -8.29
CA GLN A 81 12.27 -2.33 -8.58
C GLN A 81 13.12 -3.62 -8.46
N PRO A 82 12.74 -4.57 -7.58
CA PRO A 82 13.51 -5.79 -7.42
C PRO A 82 13.47 -6.61 -8.72
N THR A 83 14.65 -7.08 -9.12
CA THR A 83 14.88 -7.90 -10.31
C THR A 83 14.84 -9.40 -10.01
N SER A 84 14.99 -9.77 -8.73
CA SER A 84 14.95 -11.17 -8.30
C SER A 84 14.04 -11.38 -7.09
N LYS A 85 13.64 -12.64 -6.87
CA LYS A 85 12.86 -13.05 -5.68
C LYS A 85 13.61 -12.75 -4.38
N VAL A 86 14.95 -12.85 -4.40
CA VAL A 86 15.78 -12.58 -3.22
C VAL A 86 15.70 -11.10 -2.88
N GLU A 87 15.86 -10.22 -3.87
CA GLU A 87 15.73 -8.77 -3.67
C GLU A 87 14.33 -8.41 -3.17
N LEU A 88 13.29 -9.04 -3.72
CA LEU A 88 11.91 -8.82 -3.27
C LEU A 88 11.68 -9.26 -1.81
N MET A 89 12.27 -10.38 -1.39
CA MET A 89 12.04 -10.92 -0.05
C MET A 89 12.86 -10.19 1.04
N PHE A 90 14.09 -9.81 0.72
CA PHE A 90 15.01 -9.22 1.69
C PHE A 90 15.08 -7.69 1.61
N GLY A 91 14.61 -7.09 0.52
CA GLY A 91 14.65 -5.64 0.31
C GLY A 91 16.03 -5.09 -0.05
N PHE A 92 17.06 -5.93 -0.15
CA PHE A 92 18.40 -5.52 -0.58
C PHE A 92 18.65 -5.96 -2.00
N ASN A 93 19.23 -5.07 -2.80
CA ASN A 93 19.70 -5.43 -4.13
C ASN A 93 21.01 -6.22 -4.08
N ASP A 94 21.35 -6.87 -5.20
CA ASP A 94 22.56 -7.70 -5.28
C ASP A 94 23.84 -6.90 -5.01
N GLU A 95 23.92 -5.63 -5.42
CA GLU A 95 25.08 -4.77 -5.16
C GLU A 95 25.25 -4.46 -3.67
N GLN A 96 24.15 -4.18 -2.96
CA GLN A 96 24.14 -3.96 -1.51
C GLN A 96 24.58 -5.23 -0.77
N LEU A 97 24.09 -6.39 -1.19
CA LEU A 97 24.50 -7.69 -0.63
C LEU A 97 25.98 -7.98 -0.88
N GLN A 98 26.50 -7.67 -2.07
CA GLN A 98 27.91 -7.81 -2.40
C GLN A 98 28.78 -6.86 -1.57
N ARG A 99 28.36 -5.61 -1.42
CA ARG A 99 29.04 -4.60 -0.59
C ARG A 99 29.15 -5.08 0.86
N GLU A 100 28.06 -5.53 1.44
CA GLU A 100 28.02 -6.05 2.83
C GLU A 100 28.96 -7.26 3.00
N ARG A 101 29.01 -8.17 2.02
CA ARG A 101 29.96 -9.30 2.04
C ARG A 101 31.41 -8.84 1.93
N ALA A 102 31.70 -7.83 1.11
CA ALA A 102 33.04 -7.30 0.95
C ALA A 102 33.54 -6.62 2.23
N ILE A 103 32.70 -5.78 2.86
CA ILE A 103 33.01 -5.11 4.13
C ILE A 103 33.34 -6.13 5.22
N LYS A 104 32.49 -7.17 5.37
CA LYS A 104 32.73 -8.27 6.32
C LYS A 104 34.04 -9.00 6.06
N ARG A 105 34.39 -9.25 4.80
CA ARG A 105 35.67 -9.91 4.44
C ARG A 105 36.89 -9.03 4.70
N LEU A 106 36.76 -7.71 4.52
CA LEU A 106 37.81 -6.75 4.79
C LEU A 106 38.02 -6.50 6.29
N GLY A 107 37.07 -6.91 7.14
CA GLY A 107 37.15 -6.71 8.60
C GLY A 107 37.08 -5.23 8.99
N THR A 108 36.32 -4.44 8.24
CA THR A 108 36.18 -2.98 8.41
C THR A 108 34.70 -2.57 8.48
N SER A 109 34.41 -1.28 8.64
CA SER A 109 33.06 -0.71 8.59
C SER A 109 32.88 0.25 7.41
N GLU A 110 31.63 0.52 7.01
CA GLU A 110 31.35 1.54 5.98
C GLU A 110 31.86 2.93 6.41
N GLN A 111 31.80 3.23 7.70
CA GLN A 111 32.29 4.49 8.26
C GLN A 111 33.81 4.61 8.09
N GLU A 112 34.56 3.55 8.37
CA GLU A 112 36.01 3.53 8.20
C GLU A 112 36.43 3.66 6.73
N ILE A 113 35.73 2.96 5.82
CA ILE A 113 35.98 3.07 4.37
C ILE A 113 35.72 4.51 3.92
N THR A 114 34.61 5.10 4.35
CA THR A 114 34.25 6.49 4.00
C THR A 114 35.27 7.48 4.56
N GLU A 115 35.70 7.29 5.80
CA GLU A 115 36.69 8.16 6.45
C GLU A 115 38.07 8.04 5.81
N ASP A 116 38.51 6.83 5.44
CA ASP A 116 39.74 6.63 4.69
C ASP A 116 39.68 7.31 3.31
N TYR A 117 38.55 7.19 2.61
CA TYR A 117 38.33 7.87 1.34
C TYR A 117 38.39 9.39 1.48
N ARG A 118 37.70 9.96 2.48
CA ARG A 118 37.75 11.39 2.79
C ARG A 118 39.17 11.86 3.10
N ARG A 119 39.93 11.10 3.91
CA ARG A 119 41.33 11.42 4.22
C ARG A 119 42.21 11.39 2.97
N ARG A 120 42.00 10.46 2.04
CA ARG A 120 42.74 10.42 0.77
C ARG A 120 42.40 11.63 -0.11
N ILE A 121 41.12 12.00 -0.22
CA ILE A 121 40.70 13.19 -0.97
C ILE A 121 41.27 14.48 -0.37
N ALA A 122 41.23 14.62 0.96
CA ALA A 122 41.77 15.79 1.64
C ALA A 122 43.27 15.98 1.34
N ARG A 123 44.04 14.89 1.25
CA ARG A 123 45.47 14.95 0.86
C ARG A 123 45.70 15.39 -0.59
N LEU A 124 44.70 15.26 -1.45
CA LEU A 124 44.74 15.74 -2.84
C LEU A 124 44.36 17.23 -2.94
N GLY A 125 44.06 17.91 -1.83
CA GLY A 125 43.73 19.34 -1.81
C GLY A 125 42.33 19.68 -2.34
N MET A 126 41.48 18.67 -2.53
CA MET A 126 40.11 18.86 -3.04
C MET A 126 39.15 19.16 -1.88
N PRO A 127 38.33 20.23 -1.96
CA PRO A 127 37.42 20.59 -0.88
C PRO A 127 36.29 19.57 -0.73
N LEU A 128 36.04 19.14 0.52
CA LEU A 128 35.12 18.07 0.94
C LEU A 128 33.60 18.36 0.73
N VAL A 129 33.25 19.39 -0.03
CA VAL A 129 31.89 19.97 -0.07
C VAL A 129 30.89 19.22 -0.96
N HIS A 130 31.26 18.10 -1.58
CA HIS A 130 30.44 17.40 -2.60
C HIS A 130 30.13 15.93 -2.26
N LEU A 131 30.26 15.50 -1.00
CA LEU A 131 30.16 14.07 -0.60
C LEU A 131 28.99 13.76 0.35
N THR A 132 27.94 14.59 0.36
CA THR A 132 26.70 14.34 1.12
C THR A 132 25.53 14.07 0.20
#